data_AF-A0A428JXQ3-F1
#
_entry.id   AF-A0A428JXQ3-F1
#
_cell.length_a   1.000
_cell.length_b   1.000
_cell.length_c   1.000
_cell.angle_alpha   90.00
_cell.angle_beta   90.00
_cell.angle_gamma   90.00
#
_symmetry.space_group_name_H-M   'P 1'
#
loop_
_entity.id
_entity.type
_entity.pdbx_description
1 polymer ?
#
loop_
_entity_poly.entity_id
_entity_poly.type
_entity_poly.pdbx_seq_one_letter_code
_entity_poly.pdbx_strand_id
1 'polypeptide(L)'
;MNASEAPVFGDPAWNQYRARVAEALTDVEADMKQRGYGLSLEGLTLEVAERLALGVATLEDFQVLEALVKTLRPIAREAVRATREELGGQFALLLL
;
A
#
# COMPACT_ATOMS: atom_id res chain seq x y z
N MET A 1 2.67 -9.08 14.76
CA MET A 1 4.02 -8.56 14.43
C MET A 1 3.94 -7.06 14.59
N ASN A 2 4.83 -6.48 15.39
CA ASN A 2 4.89 -5.04 15.53
C ASN A 2 5.59 -4.44 14.31
N ALA A 3 5.28 -3.20 13.92
CA ALA A 3 5.91 -2.60 12.74
C ALA A 3 7.43 -2.38 12.92
N SER A 4 7.94 -2.25 14.15
CA SER A 4 9.37 -2.25 14.50
C SER A 4 10.07 -3.59 14.33
N GLU A 5 9.32 -4.68 14.22
CA GLU A 5 9.87 -5.99 13.87
C GLU A 5 10.00 -6.14 12.35
N ALA A 6 9.69 -5.10 11.57
CA ALA A 6 9.79 -5.13 10.11
C ALA A 6 11.18 -5.62 9.69
N PRO A 7 11.25 -6.56 8.73
CA PRO A 7 12.52 -7.09 8.27
C PRO A 7 13.44 -5.97 7.78
N VAL A 8 14.73 -6.08 8.06
CA VAL A 8 15.71 -5.07 7.63
C VAL A 8 15.96 -5.20 6.12
N PHE A 9 16.28 -4.09 5.46
CA PHE A 9 16.69 -4.09 4.06
C PHE A 9 17.81 -5.12 3.79
N GLY A 10 17.57 -6.04 2.86
CA GLY A 10 18.49 -7.15 2.53
C GLY A 10 18.07 -8.51 3.10
N ASP A 11 17.14 -8.54 4.06
CA ASP A 11 16.50 -9.78 4.50
C ASP A 11 15.55 -10.31 3.38
N PRO A 12 15.55 -11.62 3.05
CA PRO A 12 14.57 -12.20 2.15
C PRO A 12 13.10 -11.87 2.52
N ALA A 13 12.80 -11.73 3.81
CA ALA A 13 11.48 -11.35 4.32
C ALA A 13 11.11 -9.88 4.04
N TRP A 14 12.09 -9.00 3.77
CA TRP A 14 11.84 -7.59 3.45
C TRP A 14 11.00 -7.42 2.20
N ASN A 15 11.31 -8.15 1.14
CA ASN A 15 10.57 -8.08 -0.12
C ASN A 15 9.13 -8.56 0.06
N GLN A 16 8.92 -9.60 0.87
CA GLN A 16 7.59 -10.10 1.19
C GLN A 16 6.80 -9.09 2.02
N TYR A 17 7.42 -8.47 3.02
CA TYR A 17 6.80 -7.43 3.83
C TYR A 17 6.40 -6.23 2.97
N ARG A 18 7.32 -5.72 2.14
CA ARG A 18 7.06 -4.61 1.22
C ARG A 18 5.92 -4.94 0.24
N ALA A 19 5.87 -6.16 -0.29
CA ALA A 19 4.80 -6.58 -1.20
C ALA A 19 3.43 -6.55 -0.51
N ARG A 20 3.33 -7.06 0.73
CA ARG A 20 2.09 -7.02 1.52
C ARG A 20 1.63 -5.60 1.84
N VAL A 21 2.57 -4.70 2.16
CA VAL A 21 2.26 -3.28 2.36
C VAL A 21 1.78 -2.63 1.07
N ALA A 22 2.41 -2.93 -0.07
CA ALA A 22 1.96 -2.40 -1.36
C ALA A 22 0.56 -2.90 -1.75
N GLU A 23 0.25 -4.17 -1.51
CA GLU A 23 -1.07 -4.76 -1.74
C GLU A 23 -2.15 -4.09 -0.88
N ALA A 24 -1.95 -4.05 0.44
CA ALA A 24 -2.88 -3.41 1.35
C ALA A 24 -3.10 -1.92 1.01
N LEU A 25 -2.02 -1.20 0.65
CA LEU A 25 -2.09 0.20 0.24
C LEU A 25 -2.86 0.39 -1.08
N THR A 26 -2.72 -0.52 -2.03
CA THR A 26 -3.45 -0.51 -3.30
C THR A 26 -4.94 -0.72 -3.05
N ASP A 27 -5.32 -1.62 -2.16
CA ASP A 27 -6.71 -1.84 -1.76
C ASP A 27 -7.32 -0.59 -1.09
N VAL A 28 -6.57 0.09 -0.22
CA VAL A 28 -7.06 1.33 0.43
C VAL A 28 -7.26 2.43 -0.62
N GLU A 29 -6.30 2.65 -1.51
CA GLU A 29 -6.42 3.66 -2.57
C GLU A 29 -7.56 3.32 -3.55
N ALA A 30 -7.81 2.02 -3.82
CA ALA A 30 -8.96 1.58 -4.61
C ALA A 30 -10.29 1.90 -3.92
N ASP A 31 -10.43 1.58 -2.62
CA ASP A 31 -11.64 1.88 -1.84
C ASP A 31 -11.89 3.40 -1.74
N MET A 32 -10.85 4.17 -1.43
CA MET A 32 -10.89 5.64 -1.41
C MET A 32 -11.41 6.22 -2.73
N LYS A 33 -10.89 5.71 -3.85
CA LYS A 33 -11.28 6.15 -5.19
C LYS A 33 -12.72 5.74 -5.55
N GLN A 34 -13.15 4.54 -5.15
CA GLN A 34 -14.51 4.06 -5.40
C GLN A 34 -15.56 4.84 -4.60
N ARG A 35 -15.27 5.16 -3.34
CA ARG A 35 -16.21 5.85 -2.45
C ARG A 35 -16.08 7.37 -2.49
N GLY A 36 -15.05 7.91 -3.14
CA GLY A 36 -14.86 9.34 -3.36
C GLY A 36 -14.38 10.11 -2.12
N TYR A 37 -13.53 9.51 -1.28
CA TYR A 37 -12.93 10.18 -0.13
C TYR A 37 -11.40 10.18 -0.16
N GLY A 38 -10.80 11.05 0.66
CA GLY A 38 -9.36 11.25 0.76
C GLY A 38 -8.87 11.01 2.19
N LEU A 39 -7.76 10.30 2.35
CA LEU A 39 -7.05 10.16 3.61
C LEU A 39 -5.75 10.97 3.60
N SER A 40 -5.43 11.56 4.76
CA SER A 40 -4.08 12.08 5.03
C SER A 40 -3.06 10.94 5.00
N LEU A 41 -1.77 11.28 4.94
CA LEU A 41 -0.72 10.26 5.03
C LEU A 41 -0.80 9.47 6.34
N GLU A 42 -1.12 10.17 7.44
CA GLU A 42 -1.31 9.56 8.75
C GLU A 42 -2.48 8.57 8.75
N GLY A 43 -3.66 9.00 8.26
CA GLY A 43 -4.83 8.14 8.17
C GLY A 43 -4.63 6.93 7.26
N LEU A 44 -3.92 7.13 6.13
CA LEU A 44 -3.56 6.04 5.22
C LEU A 44 -2.62 5.03 5.89
N THR A 45 -1.71 5.50 6.73
CA THR A 45 -0.78 4.64 7.49
C THR A 45 -1.52 3.79 8.52
N LEU A 46 -2.48 4.37 9.24
CA LEU A 46 -3.32 3.65 10.20
C LEU A 46 -4.20 2.59 9.50
N GLU A 47 -4.81 2.93 8.37
CA GLU A 47 -5.64 2.01 7.59
C GLU A 47 -4.86 0.83 7.01
N VAL A 48 -3.61 1.06 6.61
CA VAL A 48 -2.70 -0.02 6.18
C VAL A 48 -2.29 -0.90 7.36
N ALA A 49 -1.99 -0.29 8.52
CA ALA A 49 -1.67 -1.04 9.73
C ALA A 49 -2.83 -1.96 10.15
N GLU A 50 -4.07 -1.45 10.12
CA GLU A 50 -5.27 -2.21 10.45
C GLU A 50 -5.48 -3.39 9.50
N ARG A 51 -5.42 -3.16 8.18
CA ARG A 51 -5.57 -4.24 7.17
C ARG A 51 -4.52 -5.34 7.31
N LEU A 52 -3.31 -5.00 7.74
CA LEU A 52 -2.23 -5.96 7.93
C LEU A 52 -2.16 -6.54 9.35
N ALA A 53 -3.06 -6.13 10.25
CA ALA A 53 -3.04 -6.45 11.67
C ALA A 53 -1.66 -6.19 12.30
N LEU A 54 -1.03 -5.08 11.92
CA LEU A 54 0.26 -4.64 12.45
C LEU A 54 0.05 -3.89 13.77
N GLY A 55 0.77 -4.31 14.79
CA GLY A 55 0.85 -3.56 16.04
C GLY A 55 1.67 -2.29 15.80
N VAL A 56 1.04 -1.12 15.95
CA VAL A 56 1.70 0.17 15.97
C VAL A 56 1.63 0.70 17.39
N ALA A 57 2.49 0.15 18.26
CA ALA A 57 2.45 0.41 19.70
C ALA A 57 3.29 1.64 20.09
N THR A 58 4.24 2.03 19.24
CA THR A 58 5.16 3.15 19.47
C THR A 58 5.11 4.17 18.33
N LEU A 59 5.61 5.37 18.59
CA LEU A 59 5.78 6.39 17.55
C LEU A 59 6.79 5.95 16.47
N GLU A 60 7.80 5.18 16.86
CA GLU A 60 8.82 4.66 15.94
C GLU A 60 8.22 3.63 14.96
N ASP A 61 7.39 2.70 15.47
CA ASP A 61 6.61 1.77 14.64
C ASP A 61 5.82 2.51 13.56
N PHE A 62 5.16 3.60 13.98
CA PHE A 62 4.32 4.40 13.11
C PHE A 62 5.16 5.09 12.03
N GLN A 63 6.27 5.73 12.40
CA GLN A 63 7.12 6.46 11.48
C GLN A 63 7.75 5.55 10.42
N VAL A 64 8.14 4.33 10.79
CA VAL A 64 8.67 3.33 9.85
C VAL A 64 7.61 2.95 8.82
N LEU A 65 6.40 2.65 9.27
CA LEU A 65 5.30 2.31 8.36
C LEU A 65 4.89 3.52 7.49
N GLU A 66 4.81 4.71 8.07
CA GLU A 66 4.47 5.95 7.37
C GLU A 66 5.47 6.25 6.25
N ALA A 67 6.76 6.08 6.50
CA ALA A 67 7.80 6.26 5.50
C ALA A 67 7.67 5.27 4.33
N LEU A 68 7.30 4.01 4.64
CA LEU A 68 7.07 2.99 3.63
C LEU A 68 5.80 3.28 2.81
N VAL A 69 4.70 3.63 3.46
CA VAL A 69 3.43 4.03 2.83
C VAL A 69 3.66 5.22 1.91
N LYS A 70 4.37 6.26 2.38
CA LYS A 70 4.71 7.44 1.58
C LYS A 70 5.48 7.06 0.31
N THR A 71 6.45 6.16 0.43
CA THR A 71 7.27 5.69 -0.69
C THR A 71 6.47 4.87 -1.70
N LEU A 72 5.55 4.01 -1.24
CA LEU A 72 4.81 3.09 -2.09
C LEU A 72 3.54 3.70 -2.69
N ARG A 73 3.02 4.79 -2.11
CA ARG A 73 1.76 5.42 -2.55
C ARG A 73 1.68 5.74 -4.04
N PRO A 74 2.72 6.31 -4.70
CA PRO A 74 2.67 6.55 -6.14
C PRO A 74 2.47 5.26 -6.95
N ILE A 75 3.12 4.16 -6.53
CA ILE A 75 3.03 2.85 -7.20
C ILE A 75 1.62 2.29 -7.05
N ALA A 76 1.06 2.33 -5.84
CA ALA A 76 -0.30 1.88 -5.56
C ALA A 76 -1.34 2.64 -6.40
N ARG A 77 -1.20 3.96 -6.54
CA ARG A 77 -2.10 4.78 -7.37
C ARG A 77 -2.05 4.43 -8.85
N GLU A 78 -0.84 4.19 -9.37
CA GLU A 78 -0.68 3.74 -10.76
C GLU A 78 -1.28 2.35 -10.97
N ALA A 79 -1.13 1.43 -10.02
CA ALA A 79 -1.78 0.12 -10.07
C ALA A 79 -3.31 0.25 -10.11
N VAL A 80 -3.91 1.06 -9.23
CA VAL A 80 -5.36 1.36 -9.25
C VAL A 80 -5.80 2.03 -10.56
N ARG A 81 -4.92 2.82 -11.20
CA ARG A 81 -5.20 3.39 -12.53
C ARG A 81 -5.20 2.30 -13.61
N ALA A 82 -4.16 1.47 -13.65
CA ALA A 82 -3.99 0.39 -14.63
C ALA A 82 -5.13 -0.64 -14.57
N THR A 83 -5.53 -1.10 -13.38
CA THR A 83 -6.65 -2.03 -13.23
C THR A 83 -7.97 -1.44 -13.75
N ARG A 84 -8.17 -0.12 -13.65
CA ARG A 84 -9.35 0.54 -14.23
C ARG A 84 -9.25 0.64 -15.75
N GLU A 85 -8.07 0.85 -16.32
CA GLU A 85 -7.87 0.83 -17.78
C GLU A 85 -8.17 -0.57 -18.34
N GLU A 86 -7.75 -1.64 -17.65
CA GLU A 86 -8.06 -3.03 -18.01
C GLU A 86 -9.56 -3.38 -17.87
N LEU A 87 -10.23 -2.92 -16.79
CA LEU A 87 -11.66 -3.21 -16.57
C LEU A 87 -12.60 -2.27 -17.35
N GLY A 88 -12.16 -1.06 -17.64
CA GLY A 88 -12.90 -0.04 -18.38
C GLY A 88 -12.69 -0.11 -19.90
N GLY A 89 -11.70 -0.88 -20.35
CA GLY A 89 -11.37 -1.06 -21.75
C GLY A 89 -11.16 -2.52 -22.08
N GLN A 90 -12.11 -3.10 -22.81
CA GLN A 90 -11.77 -4.09 -23.85
C GLN A 90 -10.79 -3.42 -24.83
N PHE A 91 -9.52 -3.33 -24.47
CA PHE A 91 -8.46 -3.06 -25.43
C PHE A 91 -7.87 -4.40 -25.82
N ALA A 92 -8.19 -4.80 -27.05
CA ALA A 92 -7.52 -5.85 -27.76
C ALA A 92 -6.01 -5.68 -27.57
N LEU A 93 -5.39 -6.72 -27.03
CA LEU A 93 -3.96 -6.96 -27.12
C LEU A 93 -3.54 -6.82 -28.59
N LEU A 94 -3.07 -5.64 -28.96
CA LEU A 94 -2.20 -5.43 -30.11
C LEU A 94 -0.84 -5.02 -29.56
N LEU A 95 -0.14 -6.01 -29.00
CA LEU A 95 1.30 -5.97 -28.95
C LEU A 95 1.79 -6.25 -30.38
N LEU A 96 2.21 -5.19 -31.07
CA LEU A 96 3.11 -5.24 -32.22
C LEU A 96 4.55 -5.42 -31.72
#